data_AF-A0A3D3R0S4-F1
#
_entry.id   AF-A0A3D3R0S4-F1
#
_cell.length_a   1.000
_cell.length_b   1.000
_cell.length_c   1.000
_cell.angle_alpha   90.00
_cell.angle_beta   90.00
_cell.angle_gamma   90.00
#
_symmetry.space_group_name_H-M   'P 1'
#
loop_
_entity.id
_entity.type
_entity.pdbx_description
1 polymer ?
#
loop_
_entity_poly.entity_id
_entity_poly.type
_entity_poly.pdbx_seq_one_letter_code
_entity_poly.pdbx_strand_id
1 'polypeptide(L)'
;MNFVRDSLGHDQVSERRACRVLGQCRSTQRRQPVVPSDEPRLVREIIDLASQYGRYGYRRVTELLRRRGWKVNHKRVERLWRQEGLKVPQKQPKRRRLWFNDGSCVRLRPRHRDHVWSYDFVHCRTRDGRAFRMLTVLDEFT
;
A
#
# COMPACT_ATOMS: atom_id res chain seq x y z
N MET A 1 -17.80 5.83 28.29
CA MET A 1 -16.63 6.73 28.43
C MET A 1 -17.06 8.11 28.03
N ASN A 2 -16.86 9.09 28.92
CA ASN A 2 -17.40 10.43 28.74
C ASN A 2 -16.21 11.31 28.36
N PHE A 3 -15.87 11.35 27.06
CA PHE A 3 -14.60 11.88 26.54
C PHE A 3 -14.22 13.25 27.13
N VAL A 4 -15.20 14.12 27.34
CA VAL A 4 -15.06 15.44 27.96
C VAL A 4 -14.65 15.39 29.45
N ARG A 5 -15.16 14.43 30.24
CA ARG A 5 -14.72 14.23 31.63
C ARG A 5 -13.32 13.63 31.71
N ASP A 6 -13.00 12.73 30.78
CA ASP A 6 -11.73 12.00 30.78
C ASP A 6 -10.56 12.89 30.31
N SER A 7 -10.83 13.97 29.56
CA SER A 7 -9.79 14.86 29.00
C SER A 7 -9.64 16.21 29.70
N LEU A 8 -10.66 16.73 30.42
CA LEU A 8 -10.61 18.03 31.11
C LEU A 8 -10.41 17.94 32.64
N GLY A 9 -10.21 16.72 33.15
CA GLY A 9 -10.10 16.46 34.59
C GLY A 9 -11.48 16.40 35.26
N HIS A 10 -11.64 15.42 36.15
CA HIS A 10 -12.92 15.09 36.79
C HIS A 10 -13.52 16.27 37.61
N ASP A 11 -12.66 17.19 38.07
CA ASP A 11 -13.00 18.22 39.05
C ASP A 11 -13.05 19.66 38.52
N GLN A 12 -12.60 19.94 37.29
CA GLN A 12 -12.46 21.35 36.85
C GLN A 12 -13.69 21.89 36.11
N VAL A 13 -14.39 21.07 35.31
CA VAL A 13 -15.49 21.56 34.46
C VAL A 13 -16.58 20.51 34.30
N SER A 14 -17.84 20.89 34.57
CA SER A 14 -18.99 20.01 34.31
C SER A 14 -19.19 19.78 32.80
N GLU A 15 -19.63 18.58 32.41
CA GLU A 15 -20.00 18.22 31.01
C GLU A 15 -20.93 19.29 30.39
N ARG A 16 -21.85 19.85 31.18
CA ARG A 16 -22.76 20.93 30.74
C ARG A 16 -22.01 22.20 30.35
N ARG A 17 -21.02 22.62 31.15
CA ARG A 17 -20.21 23.82 30.90
C ARG A 17 -19.31 23.60 29.69
N ALA A 18 -18.67 22.44 29.59
CA ALA A 18 -17.82 22.09 28.45
C ALA A 18 -18.61 22.03 27.12
N CYS A 19 -19.75 21.33 27.08
CA CYS A 19 -20.60 21.29 25.88
C CYS A 19 -21.13 22.68 25.47
N ARG A 20 -21.42 23.55 26.46
CA ARG A 20 -21.85 24.94 26.18
C ARG A 20 -20.75 25.75 25.53
N VAL A 21 -19.52 25.68 26.06
CA VAL A 21 -18.36 26.42 25.52
C VAL A 21 -17.99 25.92 24.12
N LEU A 22 -18.05 24.61 23.89
CA LEU A 22 -17.76 23.99 22.59
C LEU A 22 -18.90 24.10 21.58
N GLY A 23 -20.09 24.56 21.98
CA GLY A 23 -21.28 24.59 21.13
C GLY A 23 -21.82 23.21 20.73
N GLN A 24 -21.43 22.14 21.44
CA GLN A 24 -21.83 20.76 21.11
C GLN A 24 -23.10 20.35 21.87
N CYS A 25 -24.06 19.71 21.18
CA CYS A 25 -25.21 19.10 21.86
C CYS A 25 -24.78 17.93 22.76
N ARG A 26 -25.32 17.90 23.99
CA ARG A 26 -25.04 16.84 24.98
C ARG A 26 -25.47 15.44 24.53
N SER A 27 -26.51 15.31 23.71
CA SER A 27 -26.94 14.04 23.13
C SER A 27 -25.85 13.43 22.25
N THR A 28 -25.16 14.26 21.46
CA THR A 28 -24.00 13.85 20.65
C THR A 28 -22.85 13.41 21.54
N GLN A 29 -22.55 14.17 22.60
CA GLN A 29 -21.47 13.83 23.54
C GLN A 29 -21.72 12.50 24.28
N ARG A 30 -22.98 12.20 24.60
CA ARG A 30 -23.38 10.98 25.31
C ARG A 30 -23.58 9.78 24.39
N ARG A 31 -23.60 9.99 23.07
CA ARG A 31 -23.86 8.94 22.09
C ARG A 31 -22.73 7.92 22.17
N GLN A 32 -23.07 6.69 22.56
CA GLN A 32 -22.13 5.58 22.47
C GLN A 32 -22.16 5.00 21.06
N PRO A 33 -21.00 4.75 20.44
CA PRO A 33 -20.94 4.06 19.16
C PRO A 33 -21.46 2.63 19.36
N VAL A 34 -22.50 2.28 18.62
CA VAL A 34 -23.01 0.90 18.57
C VAL A 34 -22.12 0.13 17.59
N VAL A 35 -21.39 -0.85 18.11
CA VAL A 35 -20.62 -1.77 17.28
C VAL A 35 -21.55 -2.90 16.83
N PRO A 36 -21.74 -3.10 15.52
CA PRO A 36 -22.50 -4.23 15.00
C PRO A 36 -21.91 -5.58 15.43
N SER A 37 -22.76 -6.55 15.78
CA SER A 37 -22.33 -7.88 16.23
C SER A 37 -21.66 -8.73 15.15
N ASP A 38 -21.82 -8.37 13.88
CA ASP A 38 -21.22 -9.07 12.72
C ASP A 38 -19.76 -8.67 12.46
N GLU A 39 -19.23 -7.64 13.13
CA GLU A 39 -17.85 -7.17 12.92
C GLU A 39 -16.77 -8.23 13.09
N PRO A 40 -16.78 -9.08 14.12
CA PRO A 40 -15.75 -10.11 14.28
C PRO A 40 -15.73 -11.08 13.10
N ARG A 41 -16.90 -11.42 12.56
CA ARG A 41 -17.02 -12.29 11.38
C ARG A 41 -16.51 -11.60 10.13
N LEU A 42 -16.83 -10.31 9.96
CA LEU A 42 -16.35 -9.51 8.83
C LEU A 42 -14.82 -9.33 8.86
N VAL A 43 -14.23 -9.13 10.03
CA VAL A 43 -12.77 -9.01 10.20
C VAL A 43 -12.06 -10.29 9.76
N ARG A 44 -12.54 -11.47 10.19
CA ARG A 44 -11.98 -12.77 9.76
C ARG A 44 -11.98 -12.90 8.24
N GLU A 45 -13.11 -12.60 7.60
CA GLU A 45 -13.21 -12.64 6.12
C GLU A 45 -12.27 -11.65 5.42
N ILE A 46 -12.07 -10.45 6.00
CA ILE A 46 -11.12 -9.47 5.48
C ILE A 46 -9.69 -10.02 5.55
N ILE A 47 -9.31 -10.60 6.69
CA ILE A 47 -7.97 -11.18 6.90
C ILE A 47 -7.73 -12.36 5.96
N ASP A 48 -8.72 -13.24 5.79
CA ASP A 48 -8.65 -14.38 4.88
C ASP A 48 -8.44 -13.91 3.42
N LEU A 49 -9.21 -12.91 2.98
CA LEU A 49 -9.07 -12.32 1.65
C LEU A 49 -7.74 -11.59 1.47
N ALA A 50 -7.27 -10.86 2.48
CA ALA A 50 -5.98 -10.18 2.42
C ALA A 50 -4.82 -11.19 2.36
N SER A 51 -4.93 -12.31 3.07
CA SER A 51 -3.92 -13.38 3.09
C SER A 51 -3.90 -14.14 1.75
N GLN A 52 -5.07 -14.42 1.18
CA GLN A 52 -5.18 -15.06 -0.13
C GLN A 52 -4.70 -14.14 -1.27
N TYR A 53 -4.99 -12.83 -1.17
CA TYR A 53 -4.69 -11.84 -2.20
C TYR A 53 -3.80 -10.71 -1.66
N GLY A 54 -2.54 -11.02 -1.32
CA GLY A 54 -1.62 -10.08 -0.64
C GLY A 54 -1.32 -8.76 -1.36
N ARG A 55 -1.76 -8.54 -2.60
CA ARG A 55 -1.63 -7.26 -3.33
C ARG A 55 -2.94 -6.47 -3.40
N TYR A 56 -4.04 -7.00 -2.89
CA TYR A 56 -5.33 -6.34 -2.96
C TYR A 56 -5.47 -5.38 -1.78
N GLY A 57 -5.87 -4.15 -2.07
CA GLY A 57 -6.25 -3.19 -1.04
C GLY A 57 -7.72 -3.30 -0.63
N TYR A 58 -8.08 -2.55 0.41
CA TYR A 58 -9.43 -2.56 0.98
C TYR A 58 -10.55 -2.36 -0.07
N ARG A 59 -10.33 -1.57 -1.13
CA ARG A 59 -11.32 -1.35 -2.20
C ARG A 59 -11.62 -2.64 -2.96
N ARG A 60 -10.58 -3.39 -3.33
CA ARG A 60 -10.75 -4.65 -4.06
C ARG A 60 -11.30 -5.75 -3.17
N VAL A 61 -10.86 -5.78 -1.91
CA VAL A 61 -11.42 -6.68 -0.90
C VAL A 61 -12.90 -6.37 -0.63
N THR A 62 -13.31 -5.10 -0.64
CA THR A 62 -14.73 -4.72 -0.51
C THR A 62 -15.59 -5.31 -1.64
N GLU A 63 -15.09 -5.30 -2.88
CA GLU A 63 -15.80 -5.92 -4.01
C GLU A 63 -15.89 -7.45 -3.87
N LEU A 64 -14.82 -8.10 -3.39
CA LEU A 64 -14.83 -9.55 -3.12
C LEU A 64 -15.82 -9.92 -2.01
N LEU A 65 -15.87 -9.13 -0.93
CA LEU A 65 -16.84 -9.31 0.14
C LEU A 65 -18.28 -9.19 -0.38
N ARG A 66 -18.55 -8.22 -1.24
CA ARG A 66 -19.87 -8.06 -1.88
C ARG A 66 -20.24 -9.26 -2.75
N ARG A 67 -19.28 -9.81 -3.49
CA ARG A 67 -19.47 -11.05 -4.28
C ARG A 67 -19.76 -12.26 -3.39
N ARG A 68 -19.21 -12.29 -2.17
CA ARG A 68 -19.53 -13.29 -1.13
C ARG A 68 -20.85 -13.00 -0.39
N GLY A 69 -21.64 -12.03 -0.84
CA GLY A 69 -22.96 -11.71 -0.27
C GLY A 69 -22.96 -10.68 0.87
N TRP A 70 -21.81 -10.12 1.24
CA TRP A 70 -21.74 -9.10 2.29
C TRP A 70 -22.28 -7.75 1.82
N LYS A 71 -23.27 -7.21 2.54
CA LYS A 71 -23.76 -5.84 2.34
C LYS A 71 -22.92 -4.84 3.14
N VAL A 72 -21.70 -4.57 2.67
CA VAL A 72 -20.75 -3.67 3.36
C VAL A 72 -20.34 -2.46 2.53
N ASN A 73 -20.12 -1.34 3.22
CA ASN A 73 -19.58 -0.12 2.64
C ASN A 73 -18.04 -0.15 2.69
N HIS A 74 -17.37 0.37 1.65
CA HIS A 74 -15.92 0.45 1.57
C HIS A 74 -15.30 1.23 2.74
N LYS A 75 -16.00 2.24 3.28
CA LYS A 75 -15.54 2.98 4.48
C LYS A 75 -15.46 2.10 5.73
N ARG A 76 -16.40 1.16 5.89
CA ARG A 76 -16.39 0.19 7.01
C ARG A 76 -15.21 -0.76 6.87
N VAL A 77 -15.00 -1.28 5.67
CA VAL A 77 -13.85 -2.15 5.35
C VAL A 77 -12.53 -1.41 5.54
N GLU A 78 -12.43 -0.16 5.10
CA GLU A 78 -11.22 0.68 5.30
C GLU A 78 -10.91 0.90 6.78
N ARG A 79 -11.93 1.17 7.62
CA ARG A 79 -11.75 1.31 9.07
C ARG A 79 -11.19 0.03 9.68
N LEU A 80 -11.83 -1.11 9.42
CA LEU A 80 -11.39 -2.41 9.94
C LEU A 80 -9.99 -2.77 9.41
N TRP A 81 -9.73 -2.53 8.13
CA TRP A 81 -8.42 -2.74 7.51
C TRP A 81 -7.30 -2.00 8.23
N ARG A 82 -7.53 -0.73 8.60
CA ARG A 82 -6.56 0.08 9.37
C ARG A 82 -6.42 -0.40 10.81
N GLN A 83 -7.52 -0.81 11.45
CA GLN A 83 -7.51 -1.33 12.82
C GLN A 83 -6.73 -2.65 12.94
N GLU A 84 -6.86 -3.53 11.94
CA GLU A 84 -6.10 -4.79 11.83
C GLU A 84 -4.65 -4.59 11.35
N GLY A 85 -4.22 -3.34 11.09
CA GLY A 85 -2.85 -3.04 10.66
C GLY A 85 -2.50 -3.52 9.25
N LEU A 86 -3.48 -3.91 8.44
CA LEU A 86 -3.27 -4.42 7.09
C LEU A 86 -2.70 -3.32 6.18
N LYS A 87 -1.70 -3.67 5.36
CA LYS A 87 -1.09 -2.76 4.38
C LYS A 87 -0.90 -3.48 3.06
N VAL A 88 -1.13 -2.76 1.96
CA VAL A 88 -0.79 -3.26 0.63
C VAL A 88 0.71 -3.08 0.44
N PRO A 89 1.47 -4.16 0.17
CA PRO A 89 2.88 -4.05 -0.13
C PRO A 89 3.11 -3.19 -1.36
N GLN A 90 4.20 -2.41 -1.38
CA GLN A 90 4.60 -1.74 -2.60
C GLN A 90 4.87 -2.77 -3.70
N LYS A 91 4.48 -2.42 -4.94
CA LYS A 91 4.78 -3.22 -6.11
C LYS A 91 6.30 -3.32 -6.23
N GLN A 92 6.83 -4.52 -6.02
CA GLN A 92 8.25 -4.76 -6.27
C GLN A 92 8.55 -4.42 -7.75
N PRO A 93 9.61 -3.63 -8.01
CA PRO A 93 10.00 -3.35 -9.38
C PRO A 93 10.29 -4.68 -10.08
N LYS A 94 9.96 -4.76 -11.38
CA LYS A 94 10.35 -5.92 -12.18
C LYS A 94 11.87 -6.04 -12.11
N ARG A 95 12.38 -7.08 -11.45
CA ARG A 95 13.78 -7.45 -11.59
C ARG A 95 13.99 -7.77 -13.08
N ARG A 96 14.86 -7.02 -13.78
CA ARG A 96 15.31 -7.40 -15.12
C ARG A 96 15.83 -8.83 -15.00
N ARG A 97 15.26 -9.77 -15.76
CA ARG A 97 15.80 -11.13 -15.82
C ARG A 97 17.22 -11.02 -16.34
N LEU A 98 18.20 -11.35 -15.50
CA LEU A 98 19.58 -11.62 -15.91
C LEU A 98 19.78 -13.10 -16.26
N TRP A 99 18.71 -13.88 -16.30
CA TRP A 99 18.75 -15.34 -16.34
C TRP A 99 17.98 -15.85 -17.55
N PHE A 100 18.64 -16.69 -18.35
CA PHE A 100 17.96 -17.72 -19.10
C PHE A 100 17.34 -18.73 -18.10
N ASN A 101 16.25 -19.40 -18.47
CA ASN A 101 15.49 -20.31 -17.58
C ASN A 101 16.29 -21.57 -17.13
N ASP A 102 17.54 -21.70 -17.55
CA ASP A 102 18.45 -22.82 -17.30
C ASP A 102 19.47 -22.55 -16.17
N GLY A 103 19.43 -21.37 -15.54
CA GLY A 103 20.36 -21.02 -14.45
C GLY A 103 21.77 -20.69 -14.91
N SER A 104 22.02 -20.59 -16.22
CA SER A 104 23.33 -20.23 -16.75
C SER A 104 23.48 -18.70 -16.75
N CYS A 105 24.38 -18.19 -15.91
CA CYS A 105 24.95 -16.85 -16.07
C CYS A 105 26.29 -17.02 -16.77
N VAL A 106 26.28 -17.37 -18.06
CA VAL A 106 27.52 -17.37 -18.83
C VAL A 106 27.60 -16.04 -19.55
N ARG A 107 28.06 -15.02 -18.83
CA ARG A 107 28.83 -13.98 -19.49
C ARG A 107 30.03 -14.71 -20.09
N LEU A 108 29.99 -14.94 -21.40
CA LEU A 108 31.08 -15.60 -22.12
C LEU A 108 32.35 -14.83 -21.78
N ARG A 109 33.34 -15.49 -21.17
CA ARG A 109 34.63 -14.84 -20.93
C ARG A 109 35.32 -14.66 -22.29
N PRO A 110 35.70 -13.44 -22.69
CA PRO A 110 36.46 -13.22 -23.92
C PRO A 110 37.80 -13.96 -23.81
N ARG A 111 38.22 -14.62 -24.90
CA ARG A 111 39.43 -15.47 -24.94
C ARG A 111 40.47 -14.97 -25.93
N HIS A 112 40.02 -14.30 -26.98
CA HIS A 112 40.84 -13.63 -27.98
C HIS A 112 40.08 -12.39 -28.47
N ARG A 113 40.78 -11.52 -29.20
CA ARG A 113 40.18 -10.36 -29.87
C ARG A 113 39.02 -10.82 -30.76
N ASP A 114 37.98 -9.99 -30.86
CA ASP A 114 36.77 -10.25 -31.66
C ASP A 114 35.95 -11.47 -31.22
N HIS A 115 36.11 -11.94 -29.98
CA HIS A 115 35.38 -13.10 -29.46
C HIS A 115 34.01 -12.74 -28.88
N VAL A 116 33.95 -11.66 -28.09
CA VAL A 116 32.74 -11.26 -27.36
C VAL A 116 32.56 -9.76 -27.47
N TRP A 117 31.49 -9.34 -28.12
CA TRP A 117 31.16 -7.92 -28.27
C TRP A 117 30.00 -7.56 -27.36
N SER A 118 30.17 -6.48 -26.61
CA SER A 118 29.09 -5.85 -25.87
C SER A 118 28.64 -4.60 -26.61
N TYR A 119 27.33 -4.39 -26.69
CA TYR A 119 26.78 -3.16 -27.24
C TYR A 119 25.69 -2.61 -26.34
N ASP A 120 25.61 -1.29 -26.25
CA ASP A 120 24.56 -0.60 -25.52
C ASP A 120 24.15 0.69 -26.25
N PHE A 121 22.94 1.16 -25.95
CA PHE A 121 22.46 2.45 -26.43
C PHE A 121 22.46 3.45 -25.28
N VAL A 122 23.33 4.46 -25.38
CA VAL A 122 23.33 5.58 -24.44
C VAL A 122 22.43 6.69 -24.98
N HIS A 123 21.44 7.07 -24.19
CA HIS A 123 20.57 8.20 -24.52
C HIS A 123 21.01 9.44 -23.73
N CYS A 124 21.27 10.54 -24.42
CA CYS A 124 21.67 11.80 -23.81
C CYS A 124 20.93 12.99 -24.45
N ARG A 125 21.05 14.17 -23.85
CA ARG A 125 20.50 15.42 -24.39
C ARG A 125 21.60 16.46 -24.48
N THR A 126 21.61 17.26 -25.55
CA THR A 126 22.50 18.41 -25.69
C THR A 126 22.08 19.53 -24.75
N ARG A 127 22.95 20.53 -24.55
CA ARG A 127 22.63 21.76 -23.80
C ARG A 127 21.36 22.44 -24.31
N ASP A 128 21.11 22.36 -25.62
CA ASP A 128 19.92 22.93 -26.27
C ASP A 128 18.68 22.02 -26.16
N GLY A 129 18.75 20.93 -25.40
CA GLY A 129 17.63 20.02 -25.11
C GLY A 129 17.36 18.96 -26.17
N ARG A 130 18.10 18.94 -27.29
CA ARG A 130 17.96 17.94 -28.36
C ARG A 130 18.40 16.57 -27.86
N ALA A 131 17.51 15.58 -27.97
CA ALA A 131 17.82 14.20 -27.63
C ALA A 131 18.66 13.53 -28.72
N PHE A 132 19.67 12.77 -28.32
CA PHE A 132 20.44 11.92 -29.21
C PHE A 132 20.71 10.56 -28.57
N ARG A 133 20.96 9.56 -29.43
CA ARG A 133 21.28 8.20 -29.04
C ARG A 133 22.62 7.82 -29.65
N MET A 134 23.49 7.24 -28.85
CA MET A 134 24.77 6.69 -29.28
C MET A 134 24.72 5.18 -29.13
N LEU A 135 25.16 4.47 -30.17
CA LEU A 135 25.47 3.05 -30.07
C LEU A 135 26.93 2.93 -29.60
N THR A 136 27.14 2.40 -28.41
CA THR A 136 28.47 2.05 -27.90
C THR A 136 28.69 0.58 -28.18
N VAL A 137 29.72 0.24 -28.96
CA VAL A 137 30.14 -1.14 -29.21
C VAL A 137 31.54 -1.30 -28.63
N LEU A 138 31.74 -2.33 -27.81
CA LEU A 138 33.01 -2.64 -27.16
C LEU A 138 33.34 -4.11 -27.42
N ASP A 139 34.58 -4.38 -27.82
CA ASP A 139 35.13 -5.74 -27.76
C ASP A 139 35.57 -6.01 -26.33
N GLU A 140 34.99 -7.01 -25.65
CA GLU A 140 35.27 -7.27 -24.24
C GLU A 140 36.69 -7.79 -23.98
N PHE A 141 37.45 -8.15 -25.01
CA PHE A 141 38.83 -8.64 -24.88
C PHE A 141 39.88 -7.52 -24.77
N THR A 142 39.58 -6.32 -25.29
CA THR A 142 40.54 -5.19 -25.39
C THR A 142 40.31 -4.20 -24.25
#